data_AF-A0A834Q3F6-F1
#
_entry.id   AF-A0A834Q3F6-F1
#
_cell.length_a   1.000
_cell.length_b   1.000
_cell.length_c   1.000
_cell.angle_alpha   90.00
_cell.angle_beta   90.00
_cell.angle_gamma   90.00
#
_symmetry.space_group_name_H-M   'P 1'
#
loop_
_entity.id
_entity.type
_entity.pdbx_description
1 polymer ?
#
loop_
_entity_poly.entity_id
_entity_poly.type
_entity_poly.pdbx_seq_one_letter_code
_entity_poly.pdbx_strand_id
1 'polypeptide(L)'
;MEAREEKETQVAAWLKKIFGDHPIPQYEVNPRTTEILYHLLERNKVRDRDVHLVIEDLKQKASEYESEAKHLQDLLMESVNFSPANLSSTGSRYLNALVDSAVALETKDTSLASFIPAVNDLTSDLFRTKSKNEEIKLELGKLEKNLTATLVLEKCLQEDLKKAELHLSTERAKVDNRLQNMDFLKAKSEEFRFGIKAAEEQLSARGMDASLSHQSLLALSEKLAELKRQTVPLKKKLESYLDLMPVSVCVCVCVCVCIKCFSLTFFKGTEWGVLLLMLPLVAPADDPCCRQKGRDEGCDVWPGAGPWAS
;
A
#
# COMPACT_ATOMS: atom_id res chain seq x y z
N MET A 1 31.47 34.20 36.18
CA MET A 1 31.59 34.98 34.92
C MET A 1 33.03 34.91 34.42
N GLU A 2 34.02 35.15 35.29
CA GLU A 2 35.47 35.02 35.02
C GLU A 2 35.89 33.68 34.38
N ALA A 3 35.46 32.54 34.92
CA ALA A 3 35.82 31.22 34.38
C ALA A 3 35.32 30.96 32.94
N ARG A 4 34.32 31.71 32.46
CA ARG A 4 33.79 31.59 31.10
C ARG A 4 34.60 32.43 30.12
N GLU A 5 34.91 33.66 30.51
CA GLU A 5 35.74 34.58 29.74
C GLU A 5 37.16 34.03 29.53
N GLU A 6 37.68 33.32 30.54
CA GLU A 6 38.95 32.61 30.44
C GLU A 6 38.92 31.48 29.39
N LYS A 7 37.86 30.65 29.37
CA LYS A 7 37.68 29.59 28.35
C LYS A 7 37.56 30.18 26.93
N GLU A 8 36.80 31.27 26.78
CA GLU A 8 36.63 31.96 25.49
C GLU A 8 37.97 32.49 24.97
N THR A 9 38.79 33.07 25.86
CA THR A 9 40.13 33.59 25.52
C THR A 9 41.09 32.46 25.13
N GLN A 10 41.10 31.35 25.87
CA GLN A 10 41.93 30.18 25.55
C GLN A 10 41.54 29.54 24.21
N VAL A 11 40.23 29.44 23.93
CA VAL A 11 39.72 28.95 22.64
C VAL A 11 40.14 29.88 21.51
N ALA A 12 40.01 31.19 21.66
CA ALA A 12 40.40 32.16 20.63
C ALA A 12 41.91 32.09 20.32
N ALA A 13 42.75 32.00 21.36
CA ALA A 13 44.20 31.85 21.20
C ALA A 13 44.57 30.52 20.52
N TRP A 14 43.90 29.42 20.88
CA TRP A 14 44.10 28.14 20.24
C TRP A 14 43.67 28.12 18.78
N LEU A 15 42.50 28.67 18.46
CA LEU A 15 42.04 28.79 17.07
C LEU A 15 43.04 29.60 16.25
N LYS A 16 43.54 30.72 16.77
CA LYS A 16 44.61 31.49 16.10
C LYS A 16 45.87 30.66 15.86
N LYS A 17 46.28 29.82 16.82
CA LYS A 17 47.43 28.91 16.67
C LYS A 17 47.20 27.84 15.59
N ILE A 18 46.00 27.25 15.53
CA ILE A 18 45.68 26.17 14.57
C ILE A 18 45.55 26.70 13.14
N PHE A 19 44.90 27.86 12.96
CA PHE A 19 44.70 28.44 11.64
C PHE A 19 45.91 29.25 11.13
N GLY A 20 46.81 29.68 12.02
CA GLY A 20 48.01 30.43 11.67
C GLY A 20 47.65 31.73 10.95
N ASP A 21 48.07 31.85 9.68
CA ASP A 21 47.78 33.00 8.82
C ASP A 21 46.43 32.90 8.08
N HIS A 22 45.74 31.75 8.17
CA HIS A 22 44.44 31.58 7.53
C HIS A 22 43.32 32.25 8.35
N PRO A 23 42.30 32.82 7.68
CA PRO A 23 41.16 33.39 8.40
C PRO A 23 40.41 32.29 9.15
N ILE A 24 40.12 32.52 10.43
CA ILE A 24 39.31 31.63 11.25
C ILE A 24 37.87 31.67 10.72
N PRO A 25 37.25 30.53 10.39
CA PRO A 25 35.85 30.48 9.98
C PRO A 25 34.94 31.14 11.00
N GLN A 26 33.94 31.88 10.52
CA GLN A 26 32.96 32.49 11.42
C GLN A 26 32.19 31.40 12.18
N TYR A 27 32.11 31.55 13.50
CA TYR A 27 31.37 30.65 14.38
C TYR A 27 30.56 31.44 15.39
N GLU A 28 29.47 30.84 15.86
CA GLU A 28 28.62 31.45 16.86
C GLU A 28 29.23 31.29 18.26
N VAL A 29 29.59 32.42 18.89
CA VAL A 29 30.12 32.44 20.26
C VAL A 29 28.96 32.32 21.25
N ASN A 30 28.52 31.09 21.50
CA ASN A 30 27.52 30.77 22.53
C ASN A 30 28.13 29.82 23.59
N PRO A 31 27.55 29.71 24.80
CA PRO A 31 28.12 28.90 25.88
C PRO A 31 28.37 27.44 25.49
N ARG A 32 27.47 26.88 24.67
CA ARG A 32 27.57 25.50 24.20
C ARG A 32 28.74 25.32 23.22
N THR A 33 28.88 26.24 22.27
CA THR A 33 29.96 26.23 21.28
C THR A 33 31.32 26.43 21.96
N THR A 34 31.42 27.38 22.89
CA THR A 34 32.64 27.61 23.67
C THR A 34 33.04 26.38 24.47
N GLU A 35 32.11 25.69 25.13
CA GLU A 35 32.43 24.48 25.90
C GLU A 35 32.89 23.33 25.00
N ILE A 36 32.25 23.13 23.85
CA ILE A 36 32.65 22.13 22.86
C ILE A 36 34.07 22.43 22.35
N LEU A 37 34.35 23.68 21.96
CA LEU A 37 35.67 24.09 21.49
C LEU A 37 36.73 23.99 22.59
N TYR A 38 36.38 24.29 23.83
CA TYR A 38 37.29 24.15 24.96
C TYR A 38 37.63 22.67 25.25
N HIS A 39 36.65 21.77 25.17
CA HIS A 39 36.92 20.33 25.26
C HIS A 39 37.80 19.82 24.10
N LEU A 40 37.59 20.33 22.89
CA LEU A 40 38.44 20.01 21.74
C LEU A 40 39.86 20.52 21.93
N LEU A 41 40.02 21.74 22.45
CA LEU A 41 41.30 22.32 22.84
C LEU A 41 42.03 21.43 23.84
N GLU A 42 41.39 21.04 24.94
CA GLU A 42 42.03 20.20 25.96
C GLU A 42 42.44 18.83 25.41
N ARG A 43 41.59 18.19 24.61
CA ARG A 43 41.94 16.95 23.90
C ARG A 43 43.10 17.14 22.93
N ASN A 44 43.12 18.26 22.22
CA ASN A 44 44.21 18.57 21.30
C ASN A 44 45.52 18.84 22.05
N LYS A 45 45.52 19.58 23.17
CA LYS A 45 46.70 19.79 24.03
C LYS A 45 47.27 18.47 24.53
N VAL A 46 46.42 17.54 24.98
CA VAL A 46 46.88 16.21 25.42
C VAL A 46 47.51 15.47 24.25
N ARG A 47 46.80 15.35 23.12
CA ARG A 47 47.30 14.66 21.94
C ARG A 47 48.59 15.28 21.39
N ASP A 48 48.70 16.60 21.34
CA ASP A 48 49.89 17.30 20.87
C ASP A 48 51.09 17.05 21.78
N ARG A 49 50.88 16.99 23.10
CA ARG A 49 51.92 16.59 24.06
C ARG A 49 52.36 15.14 23.85
N ASP A 50 51.41 14.22 23.69
CA ASP A 50 51.73 12.80 23.49
C ASP A 50 52.51 12.59 22.18
N VAL A 51 52.07 13.24 21.09
CA VAL A 51 52.78 13.22 19.80
C VAL A 51 54.16 13.84 19.93
N HIS A 52 54.31 14.95 20.65
CA HIS A 52 55.61 15.57 20.89
C HIS A 52 56.55 14.64 21.65
N LEU A 53 56.07 13.97 22.70
CA LEU A 53 56.88 12.99 23.46
C LEU A 53 57.33 11.83 22.58
N VAL A 54 56.45 11.31 21.71
CA VAL A 54 56.81 10.25 20.74
C VAL A 54 57.87 10.74 19.76
N ILE A 55 57.76 11.97 19.26
CA ILE A 55 58.75 12.56 18.35
C ILE A 55 60.11 12.68 19.03
N GLU A 56 60.17 13.19 20.27
CA GLU A 56 61.44 13.34 20.98
C GLU A 56 62.07 11.99 21.35
N ASP A 57 61.28 11.00 21.76
CA ASP A 57 61.75 9.63 21.98
C ASP A 57 62.32 9.01 20.69
N LEU A 58 61.64 9.17 19.56
CA LEU A 58 62.13 8.66 18.27
C LEU A 58 63.41 9.36 17.81
N LYS A 59 63.53 10.68 18.03
CA LYS A 59 64.78 11.42 17.74
C LYS A 59 65.92 10.93 18.61
N GLN A 60 65.68 10.72 19.91
CA GLN A 60 66.68 10.20 20.82
C GLN A 60 67.14 8.82 20.37
N LYS A 61 66.22 7.88 20.11
CA LYS A 61 66.54 6.54 19.61
C LYS A 61 67.31 6.59 18.29
N ALA A 62 66.93 7.46 17.36
CA ALA A 62 67.66 7.63 16.11
C ALA A 62 69.12 8.09 16.36
N SER A 63 69.33 9.03 17.28
CA SER A 63 70.69 9.47 17.64
C SER A 63 71.51 8.38 18.34
N GLU A 64 70.88 7.56 19.19
CA GLU A 64 71.52 6.42 19.85
C GLU A 64 71.93 5.37 18.81
N TYR A 65 71.03 5.00 17.89
CA TYR A 65 71.36 4.06 16.80
C TYR A 65 72.44 4.59 15.87
N GLU A 66 72.45 5.88 15.55
CA GLU A 66 73.50 6.49 14.72
C GLU A 66 74.87 6.44 15.44
N SER A 67 74.88 6.71 16.75
CA SER A 67 76.10 6.65 17.55
C SER A 67 76.64 5.22 17.68
N GLU A 68 75.76 4.24 17.88
CA GLU A 68 76.11 2.82 17.95
C GLU A 68 76.63 2.33 16.58
N ALA A 69 75.99 2.74 15.48
CA ALA A 69 76.45 2.41 14.14
C ALA A 69 77.86 2.93 13.86
N LYS A 70 78.17 4.18 14.26
CA LYS A 70 79.52 4.74 14.18
C LYS A 70 80.51 3.98 15.06
N HIS A 71 80.13 3.69 16.31
CA HIS A 71 80.95 2.92 17.23
C HIS A 71 81.32 1.54 16.67
N LEU A 72 80.35 0.79 16.13
CA LEU A 72 80.58 -0.51 15.52
C LEU A 72 81.45 -0.41 14.25
N GLN A 73 81.26 0.64 13.45
CA GLN A 73 82.09 0.90 12.27
C GLN A 73 83.55 1.15 12.67
N ASP A 74 83.80 1.99 13.66
CA ASP A 74 85.14 2.32 14.16
C ASP A 74 85.80 1.07 14.77
N LEU A 75 85.06 0.30 15.58
CA LEU A 75 85.54 -0.95 16.17
C LEU A 75 85.97 -1.97 15.10
N LEU A 76 85.20 -2.13 14.03
CA LEU A 76 85.56 -3.01 12.90
C LEU A 76 86.81 -2.51 12.17
N MET A 77 86.96 -1.19 12.03
CA MET A 77 88.14 -0.59 11.41
C MET A 77 89.40 -0.84 12.26
N GLU A 78 89.33 -0.60 13.57
CA GLU A 78 90.46 -0.73 14.49
C GLU A 78 90.88 -2.19 14.73
N SER A 79 89.91 -3.09 14.89
CA SER A 79 90.19 -4.48 15.27
C SER A 79 90.61 -5.37 14.09
N VAL A 80 89.98 -5.21 12.93
CA VAL A 80 90.15 -6.11 11.78
C VAL A 80 90.51 -5.39 10.49
N ASN A 81 90.73 -4.06 10.50
CA ASN A 81 90.99 -3.23 9.31
C ASN A 81 89.95 -3.45 8.20
N PHE A 82 88.70 -3.71 8.61
CA PHE A 82 87.63 -4.01 7.68
C PHE A 82 86.84 -2.75 7.36
N SER A 83 86.83 -2.38 6.08
CA SER A 83 85.95 -1.35 5.54
C SER A 83 84.87 -2.01 4.68
N PRO A 84 83.61 -1.53 4.71
CA PRO A 84 82.57 -1.97 3.78
C PRO A 84 82.97 -1.83 2.30
N ALA A 85 83.90 -0.93 1.98
CA ALA A 85 84.46 -0.76 0.63
C ALA A 85 85.39 -1.90 0.19
N ASN A 86 85.90 -2.70 1.13
CA ASN A 86 86.79 -3.84 0.86
C ASN A 86 86.01 -5.10 0.44
N LEU A 87 84.68 -5.06 0.49
CA LEU A 87 83.81 -6.16 0.07
C LEU A 87 83.87 -6.35 -1.45
N SER A 88 83.77 -7.60 -1.89
CA SER A 88 83.51 -7.89 -3.31
C SER A 88 82.14 -7.34 -3.70
N SER A 89 81.95 -7.04 -4.98
CA SER A 89 80.66 -6.57 -5.50
C SER A 89 79.50 -7.52 -5.16
N THR A 90 79.76 -8.83 -5.13
CA THR A 90 78.81 -9.85 -4.69
C THR A 90 78.51 -9.75 -3.19
N GLY A 91 79.54 -9.58 -2.36
CA GLY A 91 79.38 -9.42 -0.91
C GLY A 91 78.55 -8.18 -0.55
N SER A 92 78.84 -7.04 -1.17
CA SER A 92 78.06 -5.81 -0.99
C SER A 92 76.60 -5.98 -1.42
N ARG A 93 76.33 -6.69 -2.52
CA ARG A 93 74.96 -6.98 -2.98
C ARG A 93 74.17 -7.81 -1.97
N TYR A 94 74.77 -8.86 -1.40
CA TYR A 94 74.08 -9.70 -0.41
C TYR A 94 73.80 -8.94 0.89
N LEU A 95 74.74 -8.13 1.36
CA LEU A 95 74.53 -7.29 2.54
C LEU A 95 73.44 -6.24 2.31
N ASN A 96 73.45 -5.57 1.16
CA ASN A 96 72.39 -4.62 0.81
C ASN A 96 71.02 -5.33 0.74
N ALA A 97 70.94 -6.48 0.08
CA ALA A 97 69.69 -7.24 0.02
C ALA A 97 69.20 -7.68 1.42
N LEU A 98 70.11 -8.02 2.34
CA LEU A 98 69.78 -8.35 3.72
C LEU A 98 69.24 -7.13 4.48
N VAL A 99 69.90 -5.97 4.34
CA VAL A 99 69.45 -4.71 4.95
C VAL A 99 68.11 -4.26 4.36
N ASP A 100 67.96 -4.27 3.04
CA ASP A 100 66.72 -3.92 2.35
C ASP A 100 65.57 -4.84 2.79
N SER A 101 65.84 -6.13 2.97
CA SER A 101 64.85 -7.10 3.48
C SER A 101 64.47 -6.81 4.94
N ALA A 102 65.44 -6.45 5.79
CA ALA A 102 65.17 -6.07 7.18
C ALA A 102 64.32 -4.79 7.26
N VAL A 103 64.63 -3.79 6.43
CA VAL A 103 63.86 -2.54 6.32
C VAL A 103 62.44 -2.82 5.81
N ALA A 104 62.30 -3.64 4.77
CA ALA A 104 60.99 -4.00 4.20
C ALA A 104 60.11 -4.82 5.15
N LEU A 105 60.73 -5.63 6.01
CA LEU A 105 60.05 -6.40 7.07
C LEU A 105 59.95 -5.64 8.39
N GLU A 106 60.44 -4.40 8.45
CA GLU A 106 60.47 -3.55 9.65
C GLU A 106 61.13 -4.23 10.87
N THR A 107 62.18 -5.02 10.65
CA THR A 107 62.88 -5.74 11.73
C THR A 107 63.88 -4.84 12.46
N LYS A 108 64.07 -5.11 13.76
CA LYS A 108 65.03 -4.37 14.60
C LYS A 108 66.48 -4.59 14.18
N ASP A 109 66.81 -5.82 13.78
CA ASP A 109 68.16 -6.23 13.40
C ASP A 109 68.12 -7.30 12.30
N THR A 110 69.31 -7.67 11.81
CA THR A 110 69.46 -8.71 10.80
C THR A 110 69.60 -10.12 11.40
N SER A 111 69.22 -10.32 12.66
CA SER A 111 69.30 -11.62 13.30
C SER A 111 68.16 -12.53 12.85
N LEU A 112 68.41 -13.84 12.85
CA LEU A 112 67.38 -14.83 12.54
C LEU A 112 66.19 -14.77 13.53
N ALA A 113 66.44 -14.35 14.78
CA ALA A 113 65.42 -14.21 15.80
C ALA A 113 64.40 -13.10 15.46
N SER A 114 64.83 -12.05 14.74
CA SER A 114 63.95 -10.99 14.24
C SER A 114 63.30 -11.35 12.90
N PHE A 115 64.07 -11.97 11.99
CA PHE A 115 63.60 -12.31 10.64
C PHE A 115 62.54 -13.42 10.62
N ILE A 116 62.73 -14.49 11.39
CA ILE A 116 61.83 -15.65 11.34
C ILE A 116 60.39 -15.29 11.75
N PRO A 117 60.15 -14.58 12.88
CA PRO A 117 58.81 -14.11 13.22
C PRO A 117 58.22 -13.17 12.16
N ALA A 118 58.99 -12.19 11.68
CA ALA A 118 58.50 -11.23 10.67
C ALA A 118 58.07 -11.91 9.36
N VAL A 119 58.84 -12.88 8.88
CA VAL A 119 58.49 -13.67 7.70
C VAL A 119 57.25 -14.55 7.96
N ASN A 120 57.13 -15.14 9.15
CA ASN A 120 55.96 -15.94 9.51
C ASN A 120 54.68 -15.09 9.63
N ASP A 121 54.79 -13.88 10.18
CA ASP A 121 53.68 -12.93 10.27
C ASP A 121 53.25 -12.49 8.88
N LEU A 122 54.19 -12.11 8.01
CA LEU A 122 53.90 -11.77 6.61
C LEU A 122 53.27 -12.94 5.85
N THR A 123 53.78 -14.16 6.07
CA THR A 123 53.23 -15.37 5.45
C THR A 123 51.80 -15.64 5.93
N SER A 124 51.54 -15.49 7.23
CA SER A 124 50.21 -15.63 7.81
C SER A 124 49.24 -14.59 7.27
N ASP A 125 49.70 -13.35 7.11
CA ASP A 125 48.94 -12.24 6.54
C ASP A 125 48.61 -12.44 5.07
N LEU A 126 49.56 -13.00 4.30
CA LEU A 126 49.33 -13.42 2.92
C LEU A 126 48.22 -14.47 2.85
N PHE A 127 48.27 -15.51 3.69
CA PHE A 127 47.24 -16.56 3.71
C PHE A 127 45.88 -16.02 4.14
N ARG A 128 45.84 -15.17 5.18
CA ARG A 128 44.61 -14.51 5.65
C ARG A 128 43.98 -13.65 4.55
N THR A 129 44.80 -12.86 3.86
CA THR A 129 44.35 -12.00 2.76
C THR A 129 43.85 -12.84 1.59
N LYS A 130 44.57 -13.89 1.21
CA LYS A 130 44.15 -14.81 0.16
C LYS A 130 42.82 -15.50 0.49
N SER A 131 42.65 -15.98 1.71
CA SER A 131 41.39 -16.59 2.17
C SER A 131 40.22 -15.63 2.08
N LYS A 132 40.38 -14.38 2.56
CA LYS A 132 39.35 -13.34 2.46
C LYS A 132 39.03 -12.99 1.00
N ASN A 133 40.04 -12.97 0.13
CA ASN A 133 39.82 -12.69 -1.29
C ASN A 133 39.00 -13.78 -1.99
N GLU A 134 39.24 -15.06 -1.67
CA GLU A 134 38.41 -16.15 -2.18
C GLU A 134 36.98 -16.11 -1.62
N GLU A 135 36.80 -15.77 -0.34
CA GLU A 135 35.48 -15.55 0.28
C GLU A 135 34.69 -14.45 -0.44
N ILE A 136 35.31 -13.27 -0.63
CA ILE A 136 34.72 -12.14 -1.36
C ILE A 136 34.34 -12.56 -2.79
N LYS A 137 35.20 -13.33 -3.47
CA LYS A 137 34.93 -13.81 -4.82
C LYS A 137 33.71 -14.75 -4.87
N LEU A 138 33.53 -15.60 -3.86
CA LEU A 138 32.34 -16.45 -3.75
C LEU A 138 31.08 -15.64 -3.48
N GLU A 139 31.15 -14.66 -2.58
CA GLU A 139 30.03 -13.74 -2.30
C GLU A 139 29.63 -12.91 -3.53
N LEU A 140 30.62 -12.41 -4.26
CA LEU A 140 30.40 -11.68 -5.50
C LEU A 140 29.70 -12.55 -6.55
N GLY A 141 30.14 -13.80 -6.74
CA GLY A 141 29.46 -14.74 -7.63
C GLY A 141 28.03 -15.09 -7.19
N LYS A 142 27.74 -15.12 -5.88
CA LYS A 142 26.38 -15.29 -5.36
C LYS A 142 25.52 -14.05 -5.66
N LEU A 143 26.08 -12.86 -5.45
CA LEU A 143 25.38 -11.61 -5.72
C LEU A 143 25.07 -11.44 -7.20
N GLU A 144 25.98 -11.78 -8.10
CA GLU A 144 25.77 -11.77 -9.56
C GLU A 144 24.61 -12.69 -10.00
N LYS A 145 24.55 -13.91 -9.45
CA LYS A 145 23.45 -14.85 -9.72
C LYS A 145 22.11 -14.30 -9.22
N ASN A 146 22.07 -13.75 -8.01
CA ASN A 146 20.88 -13.14 -7.44
C ASN A 146 20.42 -11.92 -8.24
N LEU A 147 21.34 -11.06 -8.67
CA LEU A 147 21.06 -9.91 -9.51
C LEU A 147 20.47 -10.35 -10.85
N THR A 148 21.08 -11.36 -11.48
CA THR A 148 20.57 -11.91 -12.75
C THR A 148 19.16 -12.47 -12.60
N ALA A 149 18.90 -13.25 -11.54
CA ALA A 149 17.56 -13.77 -11.25
C ALA A 149 16.53 -12.66 -11.02
N THR A 150 16.92 -11.61 -10.28
CA THR A 150 16.06 -10.45 -10.00
C THR A 150 15.75 -9.67 -11.28
N LEU A 151 16.73 -9.45 -12.16
CA LEU A 151 16.54 -8.78 -13.44
C LEU A 151 15.63 -9.57 -14.39
N VAL A 152 15.72 -10.90 -14.39
CA VAL A 152 14.80 -11.75 -15.15
C VAL A 152 13.38 -11.61 -14.61
N LEU A 153 13.22 -11.67 -13.28
CA LEU A 153 11.91 -11.50 -12.63
C LEU A 153 11.32 -10.11 -12.94
N GLU A 154 12.12 -9.06 -12.87
CA GLU A 154 11.69 -7.69 -13.22
C GLU A 154 11.13 -7.63 -14.65
N LYS A 155 11.84 -8.22 -15.62
CA LYS A 155 11.37 -8.28 -17.01
C LYS A 155 10.04 -9.04 -17.13
N CYS A 156 9.90 -10.18 -16.47
CA CYS A 156 8.65 -10.93 -16.46
C CYS A 156 7.49 -10.10 -15.88
N LEU A 157 7.73 -9.41 -14.75
CA LEU A 157 6.72 -8.56 -14.13
C LEU A 157 6.34 -7.36 -15.01
N GLN A 158 7.30 -6.77 -15.72
CA GLN A 158 7.01 -5.71 -16.70
C GLN A 158 6.16 -6.20 -17.88
N GLU A 159 6.41 -7.42 -18.36
CA GLU A 159 5.59 -8.04 -19.42
C GLU A 159 4.17 -8.33 -18.93
N ASP A 160 4.02 -8.85 -17.73
CA ASP A 160 2.71 -9.16 -17.15
C ASP A 160 1.92 -7.89 -16.83
N LEU A 161 2.59 -6.80 -16.41
CA LEU A 161 1.97 -5.48 -16.26
C LEU A 161 1.39 -5.01 -17.60
N LYS A 162 2.16 -5.08 -18.70
CA LYS A 162 1.69 -4.69 -20.04
C LYS A 162 0.47 -5.52 -20.48
N LYS A 163 0.47 -6.83 -20.21
CA LYS A 163 -0.70 -7.69 -20.50
C LYS A 163 -1.90 -7.25 -19.67
N ALA A 164 -1.72 -7.00 -18.37
CA ALA A 164 -2.80 -6.56 -17.49
C ALA A 164 -3.39 -5.20 -17.91
N GLU A 165 -2.55 -4.24 -18.32
CA GLU A 165 -2.98 -2.95 -18.86
C GLU A 165 -3.81 -3.11 -20.14
N LEU A 166 -3.39 -3.99 -21.06
CA LEU A 166 -4.15 -4.30 -22.28
C LEU A 166 -5.50 -4.95 -21.97
N HIS A 167 -5.54 -5.90 -21.04
CA HIS A 167 -6.79 -6.51 -20.57
C HIS A 167 -7.73 -5.48 -19.95
N LEU A 168 -7.20 -4.59 -19.12
CA LEU A 168 -7.96 -3.53 -18.48
C LEU A 168 -8.51 -2.53 -19.50
N SER A 169 -7.74 -2.15 -20.52
CA SER A 169 -8.22 -1.31 -21.63
C SER A 169 -9.36 -1.98 -22.39
N THR A 170 -9.26 -3.29 -22.63
CA THR A 170 -10.29 -4.06 -23.34
C THR A 170 -11.58 -4.14 -22.53
N GLU A 171 -11.49 -4.41 -21.22
CA GLU A 171 -12.65 -4.45 -20.35
C GLU A 171 -13.29 -3.07 -20.16
N ARG A 172 -12.50 -1.99 -20.07
CA ARG A 172 -13.04 -0.63 -20.09
C ARG A 172 -13.86 -0.36 -21.34
N ALA A 173 -13.33 -0.67 -22.53
CA ALA A 173 -14.07 -0.50 -23.78
C ALA A 173 -15.38 -1.31 -23.82
N LYS A 174 -15.39 -2.53 -23.26
CA LYS A 174 -16.62 -3.35 -23.13
C LYS A 174 -17.62 -2.73 -22.17
N VAL A 175 -17.16 -2.22 -21.03
CA VAL A 175 -18.01 -1.55 -20.04
C VAL A 175 -18.61 -0.27 -20.63
N ASP A 176 -17.82 0.53 -21.33
CA ASP A 176 -18.27 1.75 -22.00
C ASP A 176 -19.32 1.44 -23.09
N ASN A 177 -19.10 0.39 -23.89
CA ASN A 177 -20.08 -0.06 -24.88
C ASN A 177 -21.40 -0.51 -24.22
N ARG A 178 -21.32 -1.27 -23.12
CA ARG A 178 -22.51 -1.70 -22.35
C ARG A 178 -23.25 -0.52 -21.74
N LEU A 179 -22.53 0.49 -21.24
CA LEU A 179 -23.09 1.72 -20.70
C LEU A 179 -23.87 2.48 -21.78
N GLN A 180 -23.26 2.68 -22.95
CA GLN A 180 -23.93 3.31 -24.10
C GLN A 180 -25.17 2.54 -24.55
N ASN A 181 -25.11 1.20 -24.59
CA ASN A 181 -26.26 0.38 -24.93
C ASN A 181 -27.39 0.49 -23.88
N MET A 182 -27.03 0.54 -22.59
CA MET A 182 -28.00 0.76 -21.51
C MET A 182 -28.68 2.13 -21.63
N ASP A 183 -27.92 3.19 -21.90
CA ASP A 183 -28.47 4.54 -22.09
C ASP A 183 -29.41 4.61 -23.29
N PHE A 184 -29.05 3.94 -24.40
CA PHE A 184 -29.93 3.79 -25.57
C PHE A 184 -31.24 3.08 -25.22
N LEU A 185 -31.17 1.94 -24.52
CA LEU A 185 -32.36 1.19 -24.10
C LEU A 185 -33.24 2.01 -23.15
N LYS A 186 -32.64 2.77 -22.24
CA LYS A 186 -33.36 3.67 -21.34
C LYS A 186 -34.09 4.76 -22.12
N ALA A 187 -33.42 5.44 -23.05
CA ALA A 187 -34.05 6.45 -23.91
C ALA A 187 -35.23 5.87 -24.72
N LYS A 188 -35.04 4.68 -25.31
CA LYS A 188 -36.11 4.00 -26.07
C LYS A 188 -37.29 3.59 -25.18
N SER A 189 -37.03 3.17 -23.94
CA SER A 189 -38.09 2.84 -22.98
C SER A 189 -38.91 4.08 -22.60
N GLU A 190 -38.26 5.23 -22.48
CA GLU A 190 -38.93 6.50 -22.19
C GLU A 190 -39.77 6.97 -23.38
N GLU A 191 -39.27 6.83 -24.61
CA GLU A 191 -40.01 7.10 -25.84
C GLU A 191 -41.29 6.26 -25.91
N PHE A 192 -41.20 4.94 -25.69
CA PHE A 192 -42.39 4.08 -25.64
C PHE A 192 -43.36 4.46 -24.53
N ARG A 193 -42.85 4.82 -23.35
CA ARG A 193 -43.69 5.29 -22.24
C ARG A 193 -44.45 6.57 -22.60
N PHE A 194 -43.81 7.53 -23.27
CA PHE A 194 -44.48 8.74 -23.75
C PHE A 194 -45.51 8.42 -24.85
N GLY A 195 -45.18 7.54 -25.78
CA GLY A 195 -46.10 7.11 -26.83
C GLY A 195 -47.35 6.40 -26.29
N ILE A 196 -47.19 5.53 -25.28
CA ILE A 196 -48.30 4.86 -24.60
C ILE A 196 -49.21 5.90 -23.93
N LYS A 197 -48.64 6.82 -23.15
CA LYS A 197 -49.42 7.88 -22.49
C LYS A 197 -50.20 8.74 -23.49
N ALA A 198 -49.57 9.14 -24.59
CA ALA A 198 -50.22 9.91 -25.63
C ALA A 198 -51.38 9.13 -26.29
N ALA A 199 -51.20 7.83 -26.55
CA ALA A 199 -52.27 6.98 -27.07
C ALA A 199 -53.42 6.80 -26.06
N GLU A 200 -53.11 6.58 -24.78
CA GLU A 200 -54.10 6.50 -23.70
C GLU A 200 -54.89 7.81 -23.55
N GLU A 201 -54.23 8.96 -23.63
CA GLU A 201 -54.86 10.28 -23.62
C GLU A 201 -55.75 10.46 -24.86
N GLN A 202 -55.31 10.04 -26.05
CA GLN A 202 -56.14 10.07 -27.26
C GLN A 202 -57.38 9.17 -27.16
N LEU A 203 -57.24 7.96 -26.61
CA LEU A 203 -58.37 7.05 -26.37
C LEU A 203 -59.36 7.65 -25.36
N SER A 204 -58.84 8.23 -24.28
CA SER A 204 -59.65 8.91 -23.25
C SER A 204 -60.39 10.12 -23.83
N ALA A 205 -59.72 10.95 -24.66
CA ALA A 205 -60.32 12.11 -25.32
C ALA A 205 -61.43 11.72 -26.32
N ARG A 206 -61.35 10.53 -26.92
CA ARG A 206 -62.40 9.97 -27.79
C ARG A 206 -63.58 9.38 -27.01
N GLY A 207 -63.58 9.47 -25.68
CA GLY A 207 -64.66 8.99 -24.81
C GLY A 207 -64.57 7.50 -24.48
N MET A 208 -63.39 6.88 -24.63
CA MET A 208 -63.18 5.50 -24.22
C MET A 208 -62.95 5.45 -22.69
N ASP A 209 -63.95 4.97 -21.95
CA ASP A 209 -63.92 4.77 -20.49
C ASP A 209 -63.52 3.31 -20.15
N ALA A 210 -62.96 3.09 -18.96
CA ALA A 210 -62.63 1.76 -18.44
C ALA A 210 -63.85 0.81 -18.40
N SER A 211 -65.07 1.33 -18.33
CA SER A 211 -66.32 0.55 -18.43
C SER A 211 -66.55 -0.09 -19.82
N LEU A 212 -65.93 0.44 -20.88
CA LEU A 212 -65.96 -0.09 -22.24
C LEU A 212 -64.79 -1.04 -22.53
N SER A 213 -64.00 -1.39 -21.50
CA SER A 213 -62.96 -2.41 -21.65
C SER A 213 -63.56 -3.76 -22.04
N HIS A 214 -62.80 -4.60 -22.75
CA HIS A 214 -63.25 -5.94 -23.14
C HIS A 214 -63.73 -6.75 -21.93
N GLN A 215 -63.01 -6.63 -20.81
CA GLN A 215 -63.30 -7.34 -19.57
C GLN A 215 -64.61 -6.85 -18.92
N SER A 216 -64.86 -5.54 -18.92
CA SER A 216 -66.10 -4.95 -18.43
C SER A 216 -67.30 -5.28 -19.32
N LEU A 217 -67.13 -5.29 -20.64
CA LEU A 217 -68.15 -5.69 -21.61
C LEU A 217 -68.51 -7.17 -21.46
N LEU A 218 -67.53 -8.05 -21.26
CA LEU A 218 -67.77 -9.46 -20.98
C LEU A 218 -68.57 -9.64 -19.68
N ALA A 219 -68.16 -8.99 -18.58
CA ALA A 219 -68.88 -9.06 -17.31
C ALA A 219 -70.32 -8.52 -17.40
N LEU A 220 -70.55 -7.45 -18.18
CA LEU A 220 -71.89 -6.93 -18.49
C LEU A 220 -72.70 -7.92 -19.32
N SER A 221 -72.09 -8.58 -20.31
CA SER A 221 -72.76 -9.59 -21.14
C SER A 221 -73.16 -10.83 -20.32
N GLU A 222 -72.32 -11.27 -19.39
CA GLU A 222 -72.59 -12.37 -18.48
C GLU A 222 -73.73 -12.02 -17.52
N LYS A 223 -73.71 -10.81 -16.93
CA LYS A 223 -74.82 -10.31 -16.10
C LYS A 223 -76.14 -10.23 -16.88
N LEU A 224 -76.09 -9.80 -18.14
CA LEU A 224 -77.25 -9.73 -19.00
C LEU A 224 -77.79 -11.13 -19.34
N ALA A 225 -76.91 -12.10 -19.59
CA ALA A 225 -77.28 -13.49 -19.78
C ALA A 225 -77.96 -14.09 -18.54
N GLU A 226 -77.43 -13.80 -17.35
CA GLU A 226 -78.03 -14.23 -16.08
C GLU A 226 -79.39 -13.56 -15.83
N LEU A 227 -79.50 -12.24 -16.05
CA LEU A 227 -80.79 -11.54 -15.97
C LEU A 227 -81.80 -12.08 -16.99
N LYS A 228 -81.39 -12.39 -18.22
CA LYS A 228 -82.27 -13.05 -19.20
C LYS A 228 -82.72 -14.41 -18.72
N ARG A 229 -81.83 -15.23 -18.15
CA ARG A 229 -82.17 -16.53 -17.56
C ARG A 229 -83.23 -16.39 -16.46
N GLN A 230 -83.15 -15.34 -15.66
CA GLN A 230 -84.14 -15.02 -14.62
C GLN A 230 -85.44 -14.43 -15.19
N THR A 231 -85.38 -13.64 -16.26
CA THR A 231 -86.54 -12.97 -16.86
C THR A 231 -87.43 -13.94 -17.65
N VAL A 232 -86.87 -14.98 -18.28
CA VAL A 232 -87.63 -16.01 -19.02
C VAL A 232 -88.74 -16.69 -18.18
N PRO A 233 -88.48 -17.21 -16.97
CA PRO A 233 -89.55 -17.80 -16.13
C PRO A 233 -90.51 -16.76 -15.56
N LEU A 234 -90.04 -15.53 -15.30
CA LEU A 234 -90.90 -14.40 -14.88
C LEU A 234 -91.87 -13.97 -15.98
N LYS A 235 -91.42 -13.91 -17.24
CA LYS A 235 -92.26 -13.63 -18.40
C LYS A 235 -93.27 -14.75 -18.65
N LYS A 236 -92.85 -16.01 -18.47
CA LYS A 236 -93.73 -17.18 -18.54
C LYS A 236 -94.81 -17.17 -17.43
N LYS A 237 -94.47 -16.68 -16.23
CA LYS A 237 -95.47 -16.40 -15.18
C LYS A 237 -96.43 -15.29 -15.60
N LEU A 238 -95.93 -14.18 -16.15
CA LEU A 238 -96.78 -13.08 -16.64
C LEU A 238 -97.71 -13.49 -17.78
N GLU A 239 -97.24 -14.30 -18.73
CA GLU A 239 -98.08 -14.90 -19.79
C GLU A 239 -99.13 -15.85 -19.20
N SER A 240 -98.79 -16.63 -18.16
CA SER A 240 -99.81 -17.43 -17.44
C SER A 240 -100.86 -16.58 -16.72
N TYR A 241 -100.52 -15.35 -16.31
CA TYR A 241 -101.48 -14.39 -15.76
C TYR A 241 -102.33 -13.71 -16.85
N LEU A 242 -101.83 -13.64 -18.09
CA LEU A 242 -102.54 -13.04 -19.24
C LEU A 242 -103.45 -14.05 -19.99
N ASP A 243 -103.18 -15.35 -19.91
CA ASP A 243 -103.99 -16.42 -20.54
C ASP A 243 -105.28 -16.79 -19.76
N LEU A 244 -105.53 -16.16 -18.61
CA LEU A 244 -106.81 -16.23 -17.89
C LEU A 244 -107.68 -15.01 -18.28
N MET A 245 -108.45 -15.19 -19.35
CA MET A 245 -109.45 -14.28 -19.97
C MET A 245 -110.46 -13.61 -18.97
N PRO A 246 -111.18 -12.54 -19.39
CA PRO A 246 -111.00 -11.13 -19.04
C PRO A 246 -111.99 -10.63 -17.95
N VAL A 247 -111.66 -9.54 -17.25
CA VAL A 247 -112.66 -8.74 -16.53
C VAL A 247 -112.31 -7.27 -16.48
N SER A 248 -113.24 -6.48 -17.00
CA SER A 248 -113.49 -5.07 -16.70
C SER A 248 -113.80 -4.85 -15.22
N VAL A 249 -113.04 -4.02 -14.51
CA VAL A 249 -113.59 -3.20 -13.42
C VAL A 249 -112.87 -1.86 -13.36
N CYS A 250 -113.65 -0.83 -13.66
CA CYS A 250 -113.39 0.57 -13.39
C CYS A 250 -113.39 0.80 -11.88
N VAL A 251 -112.31 1.35 -11.31
CA VAL A 251 -112.41 2.16 -10.08
C VAL A 251 -111.68 3.47 -10.31
N CYS A 252 -112.50 4.49 -10.53
CA CYS A 252 -112.16 5.89 -10.45
C CYS A 252 -111.93 6.27 -8.97
N VAL A 253 -110.75 6.80 -8.64
CA VAL A 253 -110.61 7.77 -7.55
C VAL A 253 -109.78 8.95 -8.07
N CYS A 254 -110.50 10.05 -8.25
CA CYS A 254 -109.99 11.38 -8.50
C CYS A 254 -109.43 11.96 -7.18
N VAL A 255 -108.38 12.78 -7.23
CA VAL A 255 -108.35 14.15 -6.67
C VAL A 255 -106.95 14.78 -6.90
N CYS A 256 -106.98 15.90 -7.64
CA CYS A 256 -106.20 17.15 -7.61
C CYS A 256 -104.70 17.11 -7.29
N VAL A 257 -103.80 17.42 -8.22
CA VAL A 257 -103.44 18.75 -8.76
C VAL A 257 -103.06 19.78 -7.69
N CYS A 258 -101.76 20.11 -7.62
CA CYS A 258 -101.30 21.48 -7.45
C CYS A 258 -99.88 21.67 -8.02
N ILE A 259 -99.75 22.74 -8.79
CA ILE A 259 -98.63 23.18 -9.64
C ILE A 259 -97.79 24.21 -8.87
N LYS A 260 -96.44 24.12 -8.93
CA LYS A 260 -95.42 25.22 -9.02
C LYS A 260 -94.03 24.68 -8.67
N CYS A 261 -93.04 24.73 -9.57
CA CYS A 261 -92.08 25.84 -9.79
C CYS A 261 -91.20 26.20 -8.58
N PHE A 262 -89.89 25.89 -8.64
CA PHE A 262 -88.73 26.70 -8.18
C PHE A 262 -87.44 25.88 -8.44
N SER A 263 -86.61 26.20 -9.44
CA SER A 263 -85.50 27.17 -9.44
C SER A 263 -84.43 26.99 -8.35
N LEU A 264 -83.23 26.67 -8.85
CA LEU A 264 -81.92 27.23 -8.50
C LEU A 264 -81.40 27.24 -7.04
N THR A 265 -80.15 26.75 -6.95
CA THR A 265 -78.97 27.29 -6.22
C THR A 265 -78.75 27.00 -4.72
N PHE A 266 -77.57 26.40 -4.48
CA PHE A 266 -76.53 26.72 -3.47
C PHE A 266 -76.81 26.61 -1.96
N PHE A 267 -76.02 25.78 -1.26
CA PHE A 267 -75.41 25.98 0.09
C PHE A 267 -74.56 24.71 0.38
N LYS A 268 -73.22 24.68 0.33
CA LYS A 268 -72.20 25.14 1.31
C LYS A 268 -72.45 24.78 2.79
N GLY A 269 -71.51 24.03 3.36
CA GLY A 269 -71.37 23.74 4.81
C GLY A 269 -71.81 22.30 5.15
N THR A 270 -71.06 21.47 5.87
CA THR A 270 -69.99 21.72 6.85
C THR A 270 -69.23 20.42 7.12
N GLU A 271 -68.00 20.60 7.61
CA GLU A 271 -67.17 19.75 8.49
C GLU A 271 -68.00 18.86 9.47
N TRP A 272 -67.56 17.75 10.03
CA TRP A 272 -66.41 17.47 10.92
C TRP A 272 -66.24 15.92 10.93
N GLY A 273 -65.04 15.33 11.00
CA GLY A 273 -64.43 14.87 12.27
C GLY A 273 -65.06 13.58 12.82
N VAL A 274 -64.42 12.58 13.44
CA VAL A 274 -63.10 12.33 14.03
C VAL A 274 -63.18 10.89 14.64
N LEU A 275 -62.05 10.17 14.80
CA LEU A 275 -61.81 9.00 15.72
C LEU A 275 -62.56 7.66 15.42
N LEU A 276 -62.16 6.44 15.80
CA LEU A 276 -60.96 5.77 16.35
C LEU A 276 -61.32 4.27 16.52
N LEU A 277 -60.34 3.37 16.29
CA LEU A 277 -60.06 2.13 17.04
C LEU A 277 -60.90 0.82 16.96
N MET A 278 -60.10 -0.27 16.96
CA MET A 278 -60.29 -1.66 17.43
C MET A 278 -60.91 -2.74 16.50
N LEU A 279 -60.01 -3.55 15.89
CA LEU A 279 -59.83 -5.03 15.98
C LEU A 279 -60.99 -5.92 16.48
N PRO A 280 -61.14 -7.18 15.96
CA PRO A 280 -60.25 -8.29 16.37
C PRO A 280 -59.98 -9.44 15.34
N LEU A 281 -58.95 -10.26 15.66
CA LEU A 281 -58.75 -11.74 15.55
C LEU A 281 -59.38 -12.52 14.35
N VAL A 282 -58.80 -13.56 13.71
CA VAL A 282 -57.80 -14.58 14.10
C VAL A 282 -57.32 -15.35 12.84
N ALA A 283 -56.14 -15.99 12.96
CA ALA A 283 -55.41 -16.88 12.02
C ALA A 283 -56.11 -18.28 11.85
N PRO A 284 -55.52 -19.40 11.31
CA PRO A 284 -54.09 -19.79 11.20
C PRO A 284 -53.63 -20.53 9.91
N ALA A 285 -52.31 -20.69 9.73
CA ALA A 285 -51.61 -21.97 9.48
C ALA A 285 -50.11 -21.78 9.11
N ASP A 286 -49.25 -22.10 10.07
CA ASP A 286 -48.02 -22.92 10.02
C ASP A 286 -46.84 -22.64 9.05
N ASP A 287 -45.73 -22.24 9.69
CA ASP A 287 -44.29 -22.50 9.43
C ASP A 287 -43.96 -24.04 9.44
N PRO A 288 -42.72 -24.56 9.14
CA PRO A 288 -41.41 -23.88 9.18
C PRO A 288 -40.39 -24.23 8.06
N CYS A 289 -39.46 -23.31 7.82
CA CYS A 289 -38.10 -23.62 7.32
C CYS A 289 -37.10 -23.53 8.48
N CYS A 290 -36.55 -24.66 8.93
CA CYS A 290 -35.25 -24.74 9.59
C CYS A 290 -34.74 -26.19 9.60
N ARG A 291 -33.54 -26.42 9.03
CA ARG A 291 -32.71 -27.59 9.30
C ARG A 291 -31.30 -27.12 9.66
N GLN A 292 -30.91 -27.40 10.91
CA GLN A 292 -29.53 -27.57 11.41
C GLN A 292 -28.67 -28.42 10.45
N LYS A 293 -27.32 -28.47 10.48
CA LYS A 293 -26.27 -28.53 11.53
C LYS A 293 -24.94 -28.52 10.74
N GLY A 294 -23.74 -28.18 11.21
CA GLY A 294 -23.16 -28.11 12.54
C GLY A 294 -21.64 -27.90 12.42
N ARG A 295 -21.03 -27.63 13.57
CA ARG A 295 -19.70 -27.07 13.85
C ARG A 295 -18.56 -28.10 13.92
N ASP A 296 -17.34 -27.56 13.81
CA ASP A 296 -16.06 -27.87 14.49
C ASP A 296 -15.54 -29.31 14.59
N GLU A 297 -14.29 -29.53 14.12
CA GLU A 297 -13.09 -29.73 14.96
C GLU A 297 -11.90 -30.14 14.07
N GLY A 298 -10.69 -29.75 14.47
CA GLY A 298 -9.46 -29.93 13.71
C GLY A 298 -8.91 -31.37 13.72
N CYS A 299 -7.95 -31.60 12.83
CA CYS A 299 -6.79 -32.46 13.04
C CYS A 299 -5.84 -32.29 11.86
N ASP A 300 -4.59 -31.99 12.19
CA ASP A 300 -3.42 -32.33 11.40
C ASP A 300 -3.53 -33.75 10.82
N VAL A 301 -3.01 -33.95 9.61
CA VAL A 301 -2.23 -35.12 9.18
C VAL A 301 -1.96 -34.96 7.68
N TRP A 302 -0.68 -34.78 7.36
CA TRP A 302 -0.10 -35.01 6.04
C TRP A 302 -0.24 -36.49 5.65
N PRO A 303 -0.40 -36.79 4.36
CA PRO A 303 0.10 -38.06 3.85
C PRO A 303 1.02 -37.87 2.64
N GLY A 304 2.14 -38.59 2.68
CA GLY A 304 2.71 -39.15 1.46
C GLY A 304 4.06 -38.58 1.02
N ALA A 305 5.11 -38.95 1.75
CA ALA A 305 6.40 -39.19 1.13
C ALA A 305 6.37 -40.51 0.34
N GLY A 306 7.02 -40.50 -0.82
CA GLY A 306 7.62 -41.69 -1.44
C GLY A 306 7.56 -41.70 -2.97
N PRO A 307 8.54 -42.32 -3.65
CA PRO A 307 10.00 -42.18 -3.51
C PRO A 307 10.63 -41.75 -4.87
N TRP A 308 11.93 -41.44 -4.90
CA TRP A 308 12.94 -41.91 -5.88
C TRP A 308 14.17 -40.98 -5.95
N ALA A 309 15.36 -41.61 -5.81
CA ALA A 309 16.69 -41.24 -6.32
C ALA A 309 17.22 -39.83 -5.97
N SER A 310 18.28 -39.66 -5.18
CA SER A 310 19.65 -40.16 -5.37
C SER A 310 20.51 -39.92 -4.13
#